data_AF-A0A3D2U7G3-F1
#
_entry.id   AF-A0A3D2U7G3-F1
#
_cell.length_a   1.000
_cell.length_b   1.000
_cell.length_c   1.000
_cell.angle_alpha   90.00
_cell.angle_beta   90.00
_cell.angle_gamma   90.00
#
_symmetry.space_group_name_H-M   'P 1'
#
loop_
_entity.id
_entity.type
_entity.pdbx_description
1 polymer ?
#
loop_
_entity_poly.entity_id
_entity_poly.type
_entity_poly.pdbx_seq_one_letter_code
_entity_poly.pdbx_strand_id
1 'polypeptide(L)'
;MNSDLLTDAARQAVLLGLETTGPVLLVILVVGLVVGTLQAATQIQDQSVGFVVRVLAVVLALVVLLPWMLDRLAVYSTDLFERIPSMI
;
A
#
# COMPACT_ATOMS: atom_id res chain seq x y z
N MET A 1 -30.21 -9.74 -0.87
CA MET A 1 -29.70 -10.93 -0.16
C MET A 1 -28.33 -11.36 -0.67
N ASN A 2 -28.14 -11.81 -1.93
CA ASN A 2 -26.76 -12.10 -2.43
C ASN A 2 -25.99 -10.84 -2.91
N SER A 3 -26.71 -9.82 -3.40
CA SER A 3 -26.14 -8.52 -3.80
C SER A 3 -25.50 -7.76 -2.64
N ASP A 4 -26.03 -7.91 -1.43
CA ASP A 4 -25.52 -7.25 -0.23
C ASP A 4 -24.18 -7.87 0.19
N LEU A 5 -24.07 -9.20 0.11
CA LEU A 5 -22.83 -9.94 0.36
C LEU A 5 -21.72 -9.60 -0.64
N LEU A 6 -22.05 -9.49 -1.93
CA LEU A 6 -21.10 -9.05 -2.97
C LEU A 6 -20.62 -7.62 -2.72
N THR A 7 -21.54 -6.74 -2.32
CA THR A 7 -21.21 -5.33 -2.01
C THR A 7 -20.34 -5.22 -0.77
N ASP A 8 -20.60 -6.03 0.26
CA ASP A 8 -19.80 -6.08 1.48
C ASP A 8 -18.41 -6.67 1.23
N ALA A 9 -18.29 -7.73 0.43
CA ALA A 9 -17.00 -8.28 0.02
C ALA A 9 -16.18 -7.23 -0.75
N ALA A 10 -16.80 -6.54 -1.71
CA ALA A 10 -16.14 -5.44 -2.44
C ALA A 10 -15.70 -4.31 -1.50
N ARG A 11 -16.53 -3.91 -0.54
CA ARG A 11 -16.19 -2.91 0.48
C ARG A 11 -14.99 -3.37 1.31
N GLN A 12 -14.98 -4.61 1.78
CA GLN A 12 -13.88 -5.16 2.57
C GLN A 12 -12.58 -5.22 1.77
N ALA A 13 -12.62 -5.61 0.49
CA ALA A 13 -11.45 -5.58 -0.38
C ALA A 13 -10.86 -4.16 -0.51
N VAL A 14 -11.72 -3.15 -0.68
CA VAL A 14 -11.28 -1.75 -0.76
C VAL A 14 -10.68 -1.28 0.57
N LEU A 15 -11.31 -1.61 1.70
CA LEU A 15 -10.80 -1.26 3.03
C LEU A 15 -9.45 -1.93 3.31
N LEU A 16 -9.30 -3.20 2.95
CA LEU A 16 -8.04 -3.93 3.04
C LEU A 16 -6.96 -3.26 2.19
N GLY A 17 -7.29 -2.90 0.95
CA GLY A 17 -6.38 -2.16 0.06
C GLY A 17 -5.93 -0.84 0.67
N LEU A 18 -6.86 -0.09 1.28
CA LEU A 18 -6.56 1.17 1.95
C LEU A 18 -5.67 0.98 3.20
N GLU A 19 -5.98 -0.01 4.04
CA GLU A 19 -5.17 -0.35 5.22
C GLU A 19 -3.75 -0.75 4.80
N THR A 20 -3.63 -1.56 3.74
CA THR A 20 -2.37 -2.12 3.27
C THR A 20 -1.51 -1.04 2.57
N THR A 21 -2.12 -0.14 1.81
CA THR A 21 -1.40 0.94 1.10
C THR A 21 -1.13 2.17 1.97
N GLY A 22 -1.92 2.41 3.01
CA GLY A 22 -1.75 3.52 3.96
C GLY A 22 -0.32 3.70 4.49
N PRO A 23 0.33 2.68 5.07
CA PRO A 23 1.70 2.82 5.58
C PRO A 23 2.72 3.09 4.46
N VAL A 24 2.54 2.49 3.27
CA VAL A 24 3.42 2.73 2.11
C VAL A 24 3.32 4.19 1.66
N LEU A 25 2.10 4.73 1.58
CA LEU A 25 1.86 6.14 1.21
C LEU A 25 2.47 7.11 2.21
N LEU A 26 2.42 6.80 3.50
CA LEU A 26 3.04 7.62 4.55
C LEU A 26 4.56 7.67 4.36
N VAL A 27 5.20 6.53 4.06
CA VAL A 27 6.64 6.49 3.78
C VAL A 27 6.99 7.31 2.53
N ILE A 28 6.21 7.17 1.46
CA ILE A 28 6.38 7.97 0.24
C ILE A 28 6.32 9.47 0.54
N LEU A 29 5.34 9.89 1.35
CA LEU A 29 5.14 11.29 1.73
C LEU A 29 6.34 11.83 2.52
N VAL A 30 6.75 11.12 3.57
CA VAL A 30 7.86 11.55 4.44
C VAL A 30 9.16 11.63 3.64
N VAL A 31 9.47 10.60 2.86
CA VAL A 31 10.69 10.58 2.04
C VAL A 31 10.63 11.66 0.97
N GLY A 32 9.50 11.83 0.29
CA GLY A 32 9.33 12.89 -0.71
C GLY A 32 9.59 14.27 -0.13
N LEU A 33 9.09 14.53 1.08
CA LEU A 33 9.31 15.79 1.80
C LEU A 33 10.78 15.97 2.19
N VAL A 34 11.40 14.96 2.82
CA VAL A 34 12.81 15.03 3.25
C VAL A 34 13.73 15.22 2.04
N VAL A 35 13.55 14.41 1.00
CA VAL A 35 14.37 14.48 -0.21
C VAL A 35 14.15 15.79 -0.96
N GLY A 36 12.92 16.30 -1.01
CA GLY A 36 12.58 17.58 -1.62
C GLY A 36 13.20 18.77 -0.88
N THR A 37 13.14 18.77 0.46
CA THR A 37 13.76 19.83 1.28
C THR A 37 15.28 19.82 1.17
N LEU A 38 15.92 18.65 1.12
CA LEU A 38 17.36 18.53 0.92
C LEU A 38 17.81 19.00 -0.46
N GLN A 39 17.06 18.68 -1.52
CA GLN A 39 17.33 19.18 -2.87
C GLN A 39 17.21 20.71 -2.94
N ALA A 40 16.17 21.27 -2.31
CA ALA A 40 15.98 22.71 -2.25
C ALA A 40 17.10 23.41 -1.47
N ALA A 41 17.50 22.86 -0.32
CA ALA A 41 18.54 23.42 0.54
C ALA A 41 19.94 23.36 -0.10
N THR A 42 20.25 22.29 -0.85
CA THR A 42 21.56 22.09 -1.49
C THR A 42 21.65 22.66 -2.91
N GLN A 43 20.55 23.21 -3.44
CA GLN A 43 20.43 23.70 -4.82
C GLN A 43 20.74 22.64 -5.90
N ILE A 44 20.65 21.34 -5.54
CA ILE A 44 20.79 20.25 -6.51
C ILE A 44 19.49 20.15 -7.31
N GLN A 45 19.52 20.60 -8.57
CA GLN A 45 18.39 20.54 -9.50
C GLN A 45 18.39 19.28 -10.39
N ASP A 46 19.26 18.30 -10.10
CA ASP A 46 19.26 17.04 -10.83
C ASP A 46 18.08 16.16 -10.40
N GLN A 47 17.08 16.10 -11.28
CA GLN A 47 15.86 15.31 -11.07
C GLN A 47 16.14 13.82 -10.88
N SER A 48 17.26 13.31 -11.42
CA SER A 48 17.63 11.89 -11.37
C SER A 48 17.97 11.45 -9.95
N VAL A 49 18.69 12.29 -9.19
CA VAL A 49 19.07 12.00 -7.79
C VAL A 49 17.82 11.88 -6.93
N GLY A 50 16.89 12.82 -7.09
CA GLY A 50 15.61 12.79 -6.39
C GLY A 50 14.76 11.58 -6.69
N PHE A 51 14.73 11.17 -7.96
CA PHE A 51 14.01 10.00 -8.41
C PHE A 51 14.59 8.72 -7.80
N VAL A 52 15.91 8.51 -7.90
CA VAL A 52 16.59 7.30 -7.41
C VAL A 52 16.41 7.14 -5.90
N VAL A 53 16.60 8.20 -5.12
CA VAL A 53 16.46 8.13 -3.66
C VAL A 53 15.02 7.79 -3.25
N ARG A 54 14.01 8.39 -3.91
CA ARG A 54 12.60 8.06 -3.63
C ARG A 54 12.28 6.61 -3.99
N VAL A 55 12.72 6.12 -5.15
CA VAL A 55 12.50 4.73 -5.57
C VAL A 55 13.11 3.75 -4.57
N LEU A 56 14.37 3.97 -4.16
CA LEU A 56 15.03 3.12 -3.17
C LEU A 56 14.26 3.07 -1.85
N ALA A 57 13.77 4.21 -1.37
CA ALA A 57 13.00 4.26 -0.15
C ALA A 57 11.66 3.52 -0.26
N VAL A 58 10.97 3.63 -1.40
CA VAL A 58 9.73 2.90 -1.66
C VAL A 58 9.99 1.40 -1.72
N VAL A 59 11.04 0.97 -2.41
CA VAL A 59 11.43 -0.46 -2.48
C VAL A 59 11.73 -1.00 -1.09
N LEU A 60 12.49 -0.27 -0.27
CA LEU A 60 12.78 -0.67 1.11
C LEU A 60 11.50 -0.75 1.96
N ALA A 61 10.63 0.25 1.85
CA ALA A 61 9.35 0.26 2.56
C ALA A 61 8.49 -0.96 2.15
N LEU A 62 8.40 -1.24 0.86
CA LEU A 62 7.68 -2.39 0.33
C LEU A 62 8.28 -3.69 0.86
N VAL A 63 9.60 -3.89 0.81
CA VAL A 63 10.23 -5.12 1.31
C VAL A 63 9.95 -5.35 2.80
N VAL A 64 9.98 -4.29 3.61
CA VAL A 64 9.70 -4.38 5.05
C VAL A 64 8.22 -4.65 5.32
N LEU A 65 7.32 -4.01 4.57
CA LEU A 65 5.87 -4.15 4.74
C LEU A 65 5.32 -5.41 4.05
N LEU A 66 6.04 -5.98 3.09
CA LEU A 66 5.59 -7.10 2.24
C LEU A 66 5.04 -8.29 3.03
N PRO A 67 5.72 -8.80 4.08
CA PRO A 67 5.21 -9.97 4.82
C PRO A 67 3.86 -9.68 5.47
N TRP A 68 3.71 -8.48 6.03
CA TRP A 68 2.46 -8.05 6.66
C TRP A 68 1.34 -7.83 5.63
N MET A 69 1.65 -7.22 4.47
CA MET A 69 0.68 -7.04 3.39
C MET A 69 0.18 -8.40 2.86
N LEU A 70 1.08 -9.37 2.71
CA LEU A 70 0.74 -10.72 2.26
C LEU A 70 -0.09 -11.48 3.29
N ASP A 71 0.21 -11.36 4.58
CA ASP A 71 -0.59 -11.95 5.66
C ASP A 71 -2.04 -11.44 5.62
N ARG A 72 -2.21 -10.12 5.51
CA ARG A 72 -3.53 -9.49 5.39
C ARG A 72 -4.32 -9.97 4.16
N LEU A 73 -3.65 -10.06 3.00
CA LEU A 73 -4.26 -10.58 1.77
C LEU A 73 -4.62 -12.06 1.87
N ALA A 74 -3.78 -12.87 2.51
CA ALA A 74 -4.03 -14.30 2.71
C ALA A 74 -5.24 -14.52 3.62
N VAL A 75 -5.32 -13.80 4.74
CA VAL A 75 -6.47 -13.86 5.67
C VAL A 75 -7.78 -13.50 4.96
N TYR A 76 -7.79 -12.39 4.22
CA TYR A 76 -8.97 -11.98 3.46
C TYR A 76 -9.35 -13.00 2.37
N SER A 77 -8.36 -13.54 1.68
CA SER A 77 -8.61 -14.55 0.64
C SER A 77 -9.25 -15.80 1.25
N THR A 78 -8.71 -16.31 2.36
CA THR A 78 -9.27 -17.48 3.06
C THR A 78 -10.71 -17.23 3.53
N ASP A 79 -10.98 -16.09 4.19
CA ASP A 79 -12.35 -15.73 4.62
C ASP A 79 -13.31 -15.64 3.43
N LEU A 80 -12.85 -15.07 2.31
CA LEU A 80 -13.65 -15.02 1.09
C LEU A 80 -13.97 -16.41 0.55
N PHE A 81 -12.99 -17.31 0.48
CA PHE A 81 -13.21 -18.69 0.01
C PHE A 81 -14.13 -19.49 0.93
N GLU A 82 -14.05 -19.30 2.25
CA GLU A 82 -14.96 -19.92 3.23
C GLU A 82 -16.39 -19.39 3.12
N ARG A 83 -16.57 -18.14 2.68
CA ARG A 83 -17.88 -17.52 2.45
C ARG A 83 -18.53 -17.91 1.13
N ILE A 84 -17.77 -18.33 0.11
CA ILE A 84 -18.31 -18.72 -1.22
C ILE A 84 -19.41 -19.78 -1.12
N PRO A 85 -19.30 -20.88 -0.34
CA PRO A 85 -20.37 -21.87 -0.20
C PRO A 85 -21.69 -21.29 0.32
N SER A 86 -21.65 -20.17 1.05
CA SER A 86 -22.85 -19.46 1.54
C SER A 86 -23.45 -18.46 0.55
N MET A 87 -22.75 -18.18 -0.56
CA MET A 87 -23.15 -17.25 -1.62
C MET A 87 -23.84 -17.92 -2.82
N ILE A 88 -23.82 -19.26 -2.89
CA ILE A 88 -24.40 -20.07 -3.97
C ILE A 88 -25.79 -20.55 -3.56
#